data_AF-A0A7R9GJ36-F1
#
_entry.id   AF-A0A7R9GJ36-F1
#
_cell.length_a   1.000
_cell.length_b   1.000
_cell.length_c   1.000
_cell.angle_alpha   90.00
_cell.angle_beta   90.00
_cell.angle_gamma   90.00
#
_symmetry.space_group_name_H-M   'P 1'
#
loop_
_entity.id
_entity.type
_entity.pdbx_description
1 polymer ?
#
loop_
_entity_poly.entity_id
_entity_poly.type
_entity_poly.pdbx_seq_one_letter_code
_entity_poly.pdbx_strand_id
1 'polypeptide(L)'
;MLESCQSENDEVQQTLKTIDPSKIQENAIYLMETSGLPMLSPKQLCAVESAALHHPNRSVVMAVNNTFLQLPIVLKSWSEMYPNVMFINMDIVQWLNGTILLPWLSKNLLDKSPLDKPVMP
;
A
#
# COMPACT_ATOMS: atom_id res chain seq x y z
N MET A 1 8.18 19.33 -24.91
CA MET A 1 8.53 18.08 -25.60
C MET A 1 8.20 16.96 -24.63
N LEU A 2 7.13 16.24 -24.91
CA LEU A 2 6.73 15.01 -24.22
C LEU A 2 7.43 13.87 -24.97
N GLU A 3 8.42 13.23 -24.36
CA GLU A 3 9.04 11.99 -24.88
C GLU A 3 8.80 10.91 -23.82
N SER A 4 7.73 10.13 -24.00
CA SER A 4 7.75 8.74 -24.49
C SER A 4 8.31 7.75 -23.46
N CYS A 5 7.41 7.24 -22.61
CA CYS A 5 7.67 6.06 -21.79
C CYS A 5 7.36 4.80 -22.60
N GLN A 6 8.38 4.11 -23.11
CA GLN A 6 8.24 2.71 -23.55
C GLN A 6 9.38 1.85 -23.01
N SER A 7 8.96 0.92 -22.13
CA SER A 7 9.42 -0.46 -21.96
C SER A 7 10.86 -0.74 -21.49
N GLU A 8 10.99 -1.19 -20.24
CA GLU A 8 11.58 -2.50 -19.91
C GLU A 8 10.95 -3.03 -18.59
N ASN A 9 10.29 -4.19 -18.69
CA ASN A 9 9.52 -4.84 -17.64
C ASN A 9 10.43 -5.76 -16.80
N ASP A 10 11.12 -5.19 -15.84
CA ASP A 10 11.67 -5.95 -14.71
C ASP A 10 10.95 -5.47 -13.45
N GLU A 11 10.04 -6.29 -12.91
CA GLU A 11 9.34 -5.99 -11.66
C GLU A 11 10.23 -6.36 -10.48
N VAL A 12 10.60 -5.39 -9.64
CA VAL A 12 11.29 -5.66 -8.38
C VAL A 12 10.26 -5.83 -7.28
N GLN A 13 10.22 -7.03 -6.71
CA GLN A 13 9.40 -7.29 -5.52
C GLN A 13 10.16 -6.82 -4.29
N GLN A 14 9.59 -5.86 -3.56
CA GLN A 14 10.13 -5.46 -2.27
C GLN A 14 9.28 -6.10 -1.17
N THR A 15 9.90 -6.98 -0.38
CA THR A 15 9.29 -7.44 0.86
C THR A 15 9.16 -6.25 1.79
N LEU A 16 7.92 -5.85 2.09
CA LEU A 16 7.68 -4.77 3.03
C LEU A 16 8.10 -5.24 4.41
N LYS A 17 9.14 -4.60 4.96
CA LYS A 17 9.51 -4.80 6.35
C LYS A 17 8.40 -4.22 7.22
N THR A 18 8.02 -4.93 8.27
CA THR A 18 7.22 -4.36 9.35
C THR A 18 8.04 -3.22 9.96
N ILE A 19 7.62 -1.98 9.72
CA ILE A 19 8.28 -0.82 10.31
C ILE A 19 7.87 -0.77 11.78
N ASP A 20 8.86 -0.57 12.65
CA ASP A 20 8.65 -0.31 14.06
C ASP A 20 7.82 0.98 14.22
N PRO A 21 6.58 0.91 14.75
CA PRO A 21 5.70 2.08 14.89
C PRO A 21 6.32 3.22 15.68
N SER A 22 7.30 2.93 16.55
CA SER A 22 8.04 3.94 17.32
C SER A 22 8.90 4.87 16.45
N LYS A 23 9.13 4.53 15.18
CA LYS A 23 9.84 5.38 14.21
C LYS A 23 8.92 6.34 13.45
N ILE A 24 7.61 6.24 13.66
CA ILE A 24 6.64 7.12 13.01
C ILE A 24 6.48 8.38 13.85
N GLN A 25 6.67 9.55 13.23
CA GLN A 25 6.46 10.83 13.90
C GLN A 25 4.99 11.01 14.33
N GLU A 26 4.74 11.66 15.46
CA GLU A 26 3.38 11.91 16.00
C GLU A 26 2.43 12.63 15.03
N ASN A 27 2.95 13.30 13.99
CA ASN A 27 2.17 14.03 12.98
C ASN A 27 2.30 13.46 11.56
N ALA A 28 2.47 12.14 11.42
CA ALA A 28 2.56 11.49 10.12
C ALA A 28 1.29 11.67 9.25
N ILE A 29 1.46 11.60 7.93
CA ILE A 29 0.38 11.51 6.95
C ILE A 29 0.18 10.03 6.64
N TYR A 30 -1.02 9.51 6.88
CA TYR A 30 -1.34 8.12 6.62
C TYR A 30 -2.17 7.98 5.35
N LEU A 31 -1.71 7.12 4.45
CA LEU A 31 -2.39 6.69 3.25
C LEU A 31 -2.60 5.18 3.36
N MET A 32 -3.76 4.69 2.95
CA MET A 32 -4.12 3.28 3.06
C MET A 32 -4.65 2.73 1.74
N GLU A 33 -4.14 1.57 1.35
CA GLU A 33 -4.62 0.76 0.24
C GLU A 33 -5.05 -0.60 0.78
N THR A 34 -6.34 -0.93 0.60
CA THR A 34 -6.96 -2.10 1.24
C THR A 34 -7.40 -3.17 0.23
N SER A 35 -7.25 -2.96 -1.08
CA SER A 35 -7.69 -3.92 -2.09
C SER A 35 -6.83 -5.18 -2.13
N GLY A 36 -5.62 -5.13 -1.56
CA GLY A 36 -4.68 -6.25 -1.55
C GLY A 36 -3.99 -6.45 -2.89
N LEU A 37 -4.11 -5.48 -3.80
CA LEU A 37 -3.40 -5.51 -5.08
C LEU A 37 -1.89 -5.44 -4.83
N PRO A 38 -1.08 -6.17 -5.62
CA PRO A 38 0.37 -6.21 -5.44
C PRO A 38 1.05 -4.91 -5.88
N MET A 39 0.34 -3.97 -6.51
CA MET A 39 0.91 -2.73 -7.04
C MET A 39 -0.03 -1.55 -6.81
N LEU A 40 0.56 -0.38 -6.55
CA LEU A 40 -0.17 0.89 -6.52
C LEU A 40 -0.41 1.42 -7.94
N SER A 41 -1.62 1.87 -8.22
CA SER A 41 -1.92 2.59 -9.45
C SER A 41 -1.10 3.89 -9.55
N PRO A 42 -0.87 4.42 -10.77
CA PRO A 42 -0.17 5.69 -10.95
C PRO A 42 -0.77 6.84 -10.12
N LYS A 43 -2.09 6.88 -9.98
CA LYS A 43 -2.77 7.91 -9.16
C LYS A 43 -2.45 7.78 -7.67
N GLN A 44 -2.37 6.56 -7.15
CA GLN A 44 -2.00 6.30 -5.76
C GLN A 44 -0.54 6.66 -5.52
N LEU A 45 0.36 6.33 -6.45
CA LEU A 45 1.76 6.72 -6.40
C LEU A 45 1.91 8.26 -6.38
N CYS A 46 1.21 8.99 -7.26
CA CYS A 46 1.22 10.45 -7.26
C CYS A 46 0.68 11.06 -5.96
N ALA A 47 -0.27 10.41 -5.28
CA ALA A 47 -0.77 10.88 -4.00
C ALA A 47 0.31 10.77 -2.90
N VAL A 48 1.00 9.62 -2.85
CA VAL A 48 2.14 9.40 -1.93
C VAL A 48 3.25 10.41 -2.22
N GLU A 49 3.62 10.56 -3.48
CA GLU A 49 4.64 11.50 -3.95
C GLU A 49 4.30 12.94 -3.57
N SER A 50 3.09 13.39 -3.88
CA SER A 50 2.65 14.75 -3.56
C SER A 50 2.65 15.02 -2.06
N ALA A 51 2.21 14.05 -1.25
CA ALA A 51 2.27 14.18 0.20
C ALA A 51 3.71 14.30 0.70
N ALA A 52 4.63 13.51 0.15
CA ALA A 52 6.04 13.53 0.54
C ALA A 52 6.73 14.84 0.16
N LEU A 53 6.51 15.31 -1.08
CA LEU A 53 7.12 16.52 -1.64
C LEU A 53 6.67 17.79 -0.93
N HIS A 54 5.37 17.92 -0.64
CA HIS A 54 4.83 19.13 0.00
C HIS A 54 4.97 19.14 1.52
N HIS A 55 5.29 18.00 2.13
CA HIS A 55 5.48 17.87 3.57
C HIS A 55 6.81 17.19 3.93
N PRO A 56 7.96 17.79 3.57
CA PRO A 56 9.27 17.16 3.75
C PRO A 56 9.63 16.87 5.22
N ASN A 57 9.04 17.62 6.16
CA ASN A 57 9.28 17.47 7.59
C ASN A 57 8.33 16.46 8.27
N ARG A 58 7.42 15.82 7.53
CA ARG A 58 6.46 14.86 8.06
C ARG A 58 6.72 13.49 7.46
N SER A 59 6.59 12.46 8.28
CA SER A 59 6.53 11.09 7.79
C SER A 59 5.27 10.87 6.94
N VAL A 60 5.41 10.24 5.78
CA VAL A 60 4.30 9.75 4.96
C VAL A 60 4.29 8.23 5.04
N VAL A 61 3.24 7.67 5.60
CA VAL A 61 3.08 6.23 5.80
C VAL A 61 2.07 5.70 4.79
N MET A 62 2.52 4.82 3.91
CA MET A 62 1.69 4.09 2.97
C MET A 62 1.46 2.67 3.50
N ALA A 63 0.27 2.43 4.05
CA ALA A 63 -0.16 1.13 4.52
C ALA A 63 -0.82 0.34 3.38
N VAL A 64 -0.35 -0.88 3.13
CA VAL A 64 -0.90 -1.77 2.11
C VAL A 64 -1.32 -3.09 2.73
N ASN A 65 -2.47 -3.62 2.31
CA ASN A 65 -2.97 -4.94 2.71
C ASN A 65 -2.37 -6.07 1.85
N ASN A 66 -1.06 -6.03 1.63
CA ASN A 66 -0.32 -7.06 0.90
C ASN A 66 1.15 -7.04 1.34
N THR A 67 1.67 -8.20 1.73
CA THR A 67 3.07 -8.37 2.17
C THR A 67 4.07 -8.14 1.05
N PHE A 68 3.61 -8.23 -0.20
CA PHE A 68 4.41 -8.06 -1.41
C PHE A 68 3.91 -6.84 -2.18
N LEU A 69 4.72 -5.79 -2.19
CA LEU A 69 4.52 -4.66 -3.07
C LEU A 69 5.50 -4.79 -4.23
N GLN A 70 4.97 -5.03 -5.41
CA GLN A 70 5.66 -4.84 -6.67
C GLN A 70 5.76 -3.34 -6.89
N LEU A 71 6.93 -2.81 -6.53
CA LEU A 71 7.28 -1.44 -6.82
C LEU A 71 8.03 -1.48 -8.17
N PRO A 72 7.58 -0.78 -9.22
CA PRO A 72 8.37 -0.62 -10.44
C PRO A 72 9.84 -0.32 -10.12
N ILE A 73 10.82 -0.82 -10.89
CA ILE A 73 12.26 -0.60 -10.64
C ILE A 73 12.63 0.87 -10.42
N VAL A 74 11.90 1.77 -11.08
CA VAL A 74 11.99 3.23 -10.92
C VAL A 74 11.83 3.66 -9.45
N LEU A 75 11.30 2.78 -8.58
CA LEU A 75 11.04 3.07 -7.19
C LEU A 75 12.18 2.70 -6.23
N LYS A 76 13.24 2.03 -6.71
CA LYS A 76 14.46 1.85 -5.91
C LYS A 76 15.11 3.21 -5.59
N SER A 77 15.10 4.15 -6.54
CA SER A 77 15.49 5.55 -6.33
C SER A 77 14.45 6.37 -5.56
N TRP A 78 13.24 5.85 -5.35
CA TRP A 78 12.17 6.55 -4.63
C TRP A 78 12.45 6.64 -3.14
N SER A 79 13.11 5.63 -2.57
CA SER A 79 13.61 5.70 -1.19
C SER A 79 14.68 6.77 -0.99
N GLU A 80 15.47 7.07 -2.02
CA GLU A 80 16.46 8.15 -2.02
C GLU A 80 15.81 9.52 -2.27
N MET A 81 14.82 9.58 -3.17
CA MET A 81 14.11 10.83 -3.50
C MET A 81 13.16 11.29 -2.39
N TYR A 82 12.53 10.35 -1.69
CA TYR A 82 11.53 10.64 -0.66
C TYR A 82 11.85 9.86 0.63
N PRO A 83 12.89 10.28 1.37
CA PRO A 83 13.34 9.59 2.58
C PRO A 83 12.30 9.67 3.73
N ASN A 84 11.30 10.55 3.60
CA ASN A 84 10.19 10.67 4.53
C ASN A 84 9.02 9.70 4.22
N VAL A 85 9.11 8.89 3.16
CA VAL A 85 8.08 7.91 2.80
C VAL A 85 8.41 6.54 3.39
N MET A 86 7.38 5.89 3.95
CA MET A 86 7.46 4.60 4.59
C MET A 86 6.34 3.70 4.09
N PHE A 87 6.69 2.51 3.60
CA PHE A 87 5.71 1.48 3.23
C PHE A 87 5.58 0.47 4.36
N ILE A 88 4.35 0.21 4.81
CA ILE A 88 4.06 -0.79 5.84
C ILE A 88 3.05 -1.81 5.31
N ASN A 89 3.30 -3.08 5.62
CA ASN A 89 2.26 -4.09 5.49
C ASN A 89 1.27 -3.95 6.64
N MET A 90 -0.01 -3.91 6.31
CA MET A 90 -1.11 -3.86 7.26
C MET A 90 -1.96 -5.11 7.08
N ASP A 91 -1.81 -6.07 7.99
CA ASP A 91 -2.77 -7.15 8.12
C ASP A 91 -4.04 -6.57 8.77
N ILE A 92 -5.05 -6.28 7.94
CA ILE A 92 -6.31 -5.68 8.39
C ILE A 92 -7.01 -6.58 9.43
N VAL A 93 -6.91 -7.90 9.30
CA VAL A 93 -7.53 -8.85 10.24
C VAL A 93 -6.85 -8.73 11.61
N GLN A 94 -5.52 -8.67 11.63
CA GLN A 94 -4.77 -8.45 12.86
C GLN A 94 -5.10 -7.10 13.50
N TRP A 95 -5.18 -6.03 12.70
CA TRP A 95 -5.46 -4.67 13.18
C TRP A 95 -6.87 -4.50 13.76
N LEU A 96 -7.86 -5.17 13.18
CA LEU A 96 -9.24 -5.11 13.65
C LEU A 96 -9.53 -6.12 14.77
N ASN A 97 -8.56 -6.94 15.17
CA ASN A 97 -8.77 -7.93 16.23
C ASN A 97 -9.23 -7.29 17.55
N GLY A 98 -10.26 -7.87 18.15
CA GLY A 98 -10.89 -7.33 19.36
C GLY A 98 -11.78 -6.10 19.14
N THR A 99 -11.90 -5.59 17.90
CA THR A 99 -12.80 -4.48 17.57
C THR A 99 -14.15 -4.99 17.05
N ILE A 100 -15.19 -4.16 17.19
CA ILE A 100 -16.52 -4.43 16.61
C ILE A 100 -16.52 -4.47 15.07
N LEU A 101 -15.45 -3.99 14.44
CA LEU A 101 -15.30 -3.93 12.99
C LEU A 101 -14.88 -5.27 12.40
N LEU A 102 -14.18 -6.14 13.16
CA LEU A 102 -13.75 -7.44 12.66
C LEU A 102 -14.94 -8.32 12.23
N PRO A 103 -16.00 -8.51 13.06
CA PRO A 103 -17.18 -9.25 12.63
C PRO A 103 -17.90 -8.64 11.42
N TRP A 104 -17.91 -7.31 11.29
CA TRP A 104 -18.47 -6.64 10.13
C TRP A 104 -17.65 -6.91 8.87
N LEU A 105 -16.32 -6.83 8.95
CA LEU A 105 -15.41 -7.10 7.85
C LEU A 105 -15.55 -8.55 7.37
N SER A 106 -15.50 -9.52 8.28
CA SER A 106 -15.63 -10.95 7.94
C SER A 106 -16.94 -11.27 7.22
N LYS A 107 -18.05 -10.69 7.67
CA LYS A 107 -19.35 -10.87 6.99
C LYS A 107 -19.32 -10.35 5.56
N ASN A 108 -18.79 -9.14 5.33
CA ASN A 108 -18.83 -8.51 4.01
C ASN A 108 -17.78 -9.04 3.03
N LEU A 109 -16.66 -9.58 3.51
CA LEU A 109 -15.66 -10.22 2.66
C LEU A 109 -16.11 -11.61 2.18
N LEU A 110 -16.79 -12.37 3.03
CA LEU A 110 -17.32 -13.70 2.67
C LEU A 110 -18.55 -13.60 1.75
N ASP A 111 -19.45 -12.63 1.99
CA ASP A 111 -20.69 -12.48 1.18
C ASP A 111 -20.45 -11.97 -0.26
N LYS A 112 -19.22 -11.54 -0.58
CA LYS A 112 -18.86 -10.99 -1.90
C LYS A 112 -17.78 -11.78 -2.64
N SER A 113 -17.34 -12.91 -2.09
CA SER A 113 -16.44 -13.83 -2.80
C SER A 113 -17.10 -14.32 -4.09
N PRO A 114 -16.56 -14.01 -5.29
CA PRO A 114 -17.08 -14.56 -6.55
C PRO A 114 -16.92 -16.08 -6.66
N LEU A 115 -16.19 -16.69 -5.72
CA LEU A 115 -15.84 -18.11 -5.71
C LEU A 115 -16.90 -19.00 -5.05
N ASP A 116 -17.92 -18.42 -4.38
CA ASP A 116 -19.00 -19.17 -3.72
C ASP A 116 -20.28 -19.27 -4.55
N LYS A 117 -20.28 -18.87 -5.82
CA LYS A 117 -21.39 -19.21 -6.70
C LYS A 117 -21.31 -20.71 -7.02
N PRO A 118 -22.26 -21.55 -6.59
CA PRO A 118 -22.29 -22.93 -7.04
C PRO A 118 -22.38 -22.92 -8.56
N VAL A 119 -21.43 -23.58 -9.21
CA VAL A 119 -21.52 -23.90 -10.63
C VAL A 119 -22.78 -24.75 -10.77
N MET A 120 -23.84 -24.16 -11.33
CA MET A 120 -25.07 -24.90 -11.61
C MET A 120 -24.74 -26.02 -12.62
N PRO A 121 -25.31 -27.22 -12.42
CA PRO A 121 -25.06 -28.39 -13.28
C PRO A 121 -25.52 -28.20 -14.72
#